data_AF-A0A9D5KCU7-F1
#
_entry.id   AF-A0A9D5KCU7-F1
#
_cell.length_a   1.000
_cell.length_b   1.000
_cell.length_c   1.000
_cell.angle_alpha   90.00
_cell.angle_beta   90.00
_cell.angle_gamma   90.00
#
_symmetry.space_group_name_H-M   'P 1'
#
loop_
_entity.id
_entity.type
_entity.pdbx_description
1 polymer ?
#
loop_
_entity_poly.entity_id
_entity_poly.type
_entity_poly.pdbx_seq_one_letter_code
_entity_poly.pdbx_strand_id
1 'polypeptide(L)'
;MAYWIKRFAWIVGTISFFAVFFTTLDRGDPLALDSILQALLKGTLAASLFWFVGFVAGDILFKGVIQDVASQEDNLVDGGLLQRVEDMKKETGPKPSGAEEPAQAVKPGTAKP
;
A
#
# COMPACT_ATOMS: atom_id res chain seq x y z
N MET A 1 3.25 13.15 -3.59
CA MET A 1 4.00 11.96 -4.05
C MET A 1 5.10 12.31 -5.05
N ALA A 2 4.79 12.98 -6.17
CA ALA A 2 5.80 13.38 -7.15
C ALA A 2 6.96 14.22 -6.57
N TYR A 3 6.71 15.01 -5.52
CA TYR A 3 7.74 15.75 -4.79
C TYR A 3 8.79 14.84 -4.14
N TRP A 4 8.37 13.76 -3.46
CA TRP A 4 9.27 12.84 -2.78
C TRP A 4 10.08 12.01 -3.77
N ILE A 5 9.47 11.55 -4.87
CA ILE A 5 10.16 10.83 -5.95
C ILE A 5 11.24 11.72 -6.59
N LYS A 6 10.90 12.98 -6.90
CA LYS A 6 11.88 13.95 -7.42
C LYS A 6 13.04 14.17 -6.44
N ARG A 7 12.75 14.28 -5.14
CA ARG A 7 13.77 14.51 -4.12
C ARG A 7 14.69 13.30 -3.93
N PHE A 8 14.14 12.09 -3.97
CA PHE A 8 14.92 10.85 -3.90
C PHE A 8 15.81 10.68 -5.14
N ALA A 9 15.27 10.85 -6.34
CA ALA A 9 16.04 10.78 -7.58
C ALA A 9 17.20 11.79 -7.56
N TRP A 10 16.96 13.01 -7.07
CA TRP A 10 18.00 14.03 -6.94
C TRP A 10 19.13 13.61 -5.99
N ILE A 11 18.80 13.09 -4.80
CA ILE A 11 19.80 12.58 -3.84
C ILE A 11 20.64 11.45 -4.47
N VAL A 12 20.00 10.48 -5.12
CA VAL A 12 20.69 9.35 -5.78
C VAL A 12 21.61 9.85 -6.90
N GLY A 13 21.14 10.81 -7.70
CA GLY A 13 21.94 11.43 -8.76
C GLY A 13 23.17 12.15 -8.20
N THR A 14 23.02 12.95 -7.14
CA THR A 14 24.13 13.67 -6.50
C THR A 14 25.16 12.72 -5.89
N ILE A 15 24.72 11.68 -5.19
CA ILE A 15 25.64 10.68 -4.60
C ILE A 15 26.43 9.96 -5.70
N SER A 16 25.74 9.55 -6.77
CA SER A 16 26.36 8.85 -7.89
C SER A 16 27.36 9.74 -8.63
N PHE A 17 27.03 11.03 -8.81
CA PHE A 17 27.95 12.03 -9.36
C PHE A 17 29.26 12.07 -8.57
N PHE A 18 29.18 12.30 -7.26
CA PHE A 18 30.37 12.43 -6.42
C PHE A 18 31.16 11.12 -6.35
N ALA A 19 30.48 9.98 -6.24
CA ALA A 19 31.13 8.68 -6.24
C ALA A 19 31.96 8.45 -7.51
N VAL A 20 31.40 8.74 -8.69
CA VAL A 20 32.11 8.57 -9.97
C VAL A 20 33.18 9.64 -10.16
N PHE A 21 32.91 10.88 -9.74
CA PHE A 21 33.87 11.98 -9.80
C PHE A 21 35.14 11.65 -8.99
N PHE A 22 34.98 11.28 -7.72
CA PHE A 22 36.11 10.95 -6.84
C PHE A 22 36.86 9.67 -7.24
N THR A 23 36.17 8.70 -7.85
CA THR A 23 36.83 7.47 -8.34
C THR A 23 37.57 7.68 -9.65
N THR A 24 37.21 8.70 -10.43
CA THR A 24 37.86 9.03 -11.70
C THR A 24 39.05 9.99 -11.52
N LEU A 25 39.07 10.75 -10.42
CA LEU A 25 40.18 11.64 -10.08
C LEU A 25 41.49 10.87 -9.97
N ASP A 26 42.50 11.32 -10.70
CA ASP A 26 43.85 10.77 -10.62
C ASP A 26 44.44 11.03 -9.23
N ARG A 27 45.04 10.01 -8.63
CA ARG A 27 45.68 10.10 -7.32
C ARG A 27 47.07 10.73 -7.40
N GLY A 28 47.70 10.72 -8.58
CA GLY A 28 49.03 11.28 -8.80
C GLY A 28 49.02 12.80 -8.93
N ASP A 29 48.11 13.32 -9.78
CA ASP A 29 47.90 14.76 -9.95
C ASP A 29 46.39 15.08 -10.02
N PRO A 30 45.72 15.23 -8.86
CA PRO A 30 44.28 15.48 -8.81
C PRO A 30 43.88 16.86 -9.32
N LEU A 31 44.84 17.78 -9.51
CA LEU A 31 44.60 19.14 -9.98
C LEU A 31 44.89 19.32 -11.47
N ALA A 32 45.34 18.26 -12.15
CA ALA A 32 45.46 18.26 -13.60
C ALA A 32 44.10 18.57 -14.24
N LEU A 33 44.06 19.62 -15.05
CA LEU A 33 42.83 20.08 -15.72
C LEU A 33 42.17 18.98 -16.55
N ASP A 34 42.98 18.14 -17.21
CA ASP A 34 42.48 17.00 -18.00
C ASP A 34 41.77 15.97 -17.13
N SER A 35 42.35 15.61 -15.97
CA SER A 35 41.75 14.67 -15.02
C SER A 35 40.44 15.20 -14.45
N ILE A 36 40.39 16.48 -14.10
CA ILE A 36 39.17 17.13 -13.60
C ILE A 36 38.09 17.13 -14.68
N LEU A 37 38.43 17.51 -15.92
CA LEU A 37 37.48 17.57 -17.03
C LEU A 37 36.90 16.20 -17.34
N GLN A 38 37.75 15.17 -17.35
CA GLN A 38 37.34 13.79 -17.59
C GLN A 38 36.45 13.25 -16.46
N ALA A 39 36.79 13.54 -15.20
CA ALA A 39 35.99 13.19 -14.04
C ALA A 39 34.63 13.90 -14.05
N LEU A 40 34.58 15.17 -14.46
CA LEU A 40 33.35 15.95 -14.57
C LEU A 40 32.41 15.37 -15.63
N LEU A 41 32.94 15.06 -16.82
CA LEU A 41 32.18 14.44 -17.92
C LEU A 41 31.61 13.08 -17.52
N LYS A 42 32.46 12.19 -17.00
CA LYS A 42 32.04 10.85 -16.54
C LYS A 42 31.07 10.93 -15.38
N GLY A 43 31.33 11.80 -14.41
CA GLY A 43 30.45 12.04 -13.27
C GLY A 43 29.06 12.52 -13.71
N THR A 44 29.00 13.47 -14.64
CA THR A 44 27.73 14.01 -15.16
C THR A 44 26.93 12.96 -15.94
N LEU A 45 27.60 12.17 -16.78
CA LEU A 45 26.98 11.05 -17.50
C LEU A 45 26.43 9.99 -16.54
N ALA A 46 27.20 9.62 -15.51
CA ALA A 46 26.75 8.67 -14.51
C ALA A 46 25.58 9.23 -13.69
N ALA A 47 25.66 10.50 -13.28
CA ALA A 47 24.61 11.16 -12.51
C ALA A 47 23.27 11.19 -13.27
N SER A 48 23.28 11.47 -14.58
CA SER A 48 22.06 11.50 -15.38
C SER A 48 21.43 10.11 -15.50
N LEU A 49 22.24 9.07 -15.71
CA LEU A 49 21.79 7.68 -15.77
C LEU A 49 21.19 7.24 -14.43
N PHE A 50 21.90 7.46 -13.33
CA PHE A 50 21.42 7.08 -12.00
C PHE A 50 20.23 7.91 -11.53
N TRP A 51 20.16 9.18 -11.92
CA TRP A 51 18.99 10.01 -11.67
C TRP A 51 17.76 9.47 -12.40
N PHE A 52 17.89 9.08 -13.67
CA PHE A 52 16.81 8.48 -14.45
C PHE A 52 16.36 7.13 -13.86
N VAL A 53 17.32 6.25 -13.56
CA VAL A 53 17.02 4.95 -12.93
C VAL A 53 16.39 5.14 -11.55
N GLY A 54 16.91 6.06 -10.73
CA GLY A 54 16.37 6.38 -9.42
C GLY A 54 14.95 6.98 -9.49
N PHE A 55 14.64 7.73 -10.54
CA PHE A 55 13.30 8.23 -10.79
C PHE A 55 12.32 7.09 -11.11
N VAL A 56 12.70 6.17 -12.00
CA VAL A 56 11.87 5.00 -12.36
C VAL A 56 11.70 4.05 -11.17
N ALA A 57 12.80 3.70 -10.50
CA ALA A 57 12.78 2.85 -9.31
C ALA A 57 11.95 3.47 -8.18
N GLY A 58 12.08 4.79 -7.97
CA GLY A 58 11.24 5.53 -7.04
C GLY A 58 9.76 5.42 -7.38
N ASP A 59 9.38 5.64 -8.64
CA ASP A 59 7.98 5.51 -9.07
C ASP A 59 7.41 4.11 -8.81
N ILE A 60 8.18 3.06 -9.10
CA ILE A 60 7.79 1.66 -8.83
C ILE A 60 7.64 1.40 -7.33
N LEU A 61 8.62 1.81 -6.52
CA LEU A 61 8.59 1.60 -5.06
C LEU A 61 7.41 2.34 -4.41
N PHE A 62 7.16 3.59 -4.79
CA PHE A 62 6.03 4.35 -4.25
C PHE A 62 4.69 3.77 -4.68
N LYS A 63 4.53 3.35 -5.94
CA LYS A 63 3.30 2.66 -6.39
C LYS A 63 3.10 1.33 -5.69
N GLY A 64 4.16 0.53 -5.54
CA GLY A 64 4.12 -0.76 -4.86
C GLY A 64 3.75 -0.64 -3.38
N VAL A 65 4.38 0.30 -2.65
CA VAL A 65 4.08 0.54 -1.23
C VAL A 65 2.65 1.01 -1.02
N ILE A 66 2.11 1.87 -1.89
CA ILE A 66 0.75 2.38 -1.74
C ILE A 66 -0.31 1.31 -2.01
N GLN A 67 -0.09 0.44 -3.00
CA GLN A 67 -1.01 -0.68 -3.30
C GLN A 67 -1.12 -1.66 -2.13
N ASP A 68 -0.02 -1.87 -1.40
CA ASP A 68 0.01 -2.78 -0.25
C ASP A 68 -0.71 -2.18 0.97
N VAL A 69 -0.59 -0.87 1.18
CA VAL A 69 -1.24 -0.17 2.30
C VAL A 69 -2.75 0.00 2.06
N ALA A 70 -3.19 0.35 0.86
CA ALA A 70 -4.61 0.55 0.57
C ALA A 70 -5.44 -0.75 0.65
N SER A 71 -4.81 -1.91 0.43
CA SER A 71 -5.52 -3.20 0.49
C SER A 71 -5.87 -3.65 1.92
N GLN A 72 -5.29 -3.02 2.95
CA GLN A 72 -5.52 -3.43 4.35
C GLN A 72 -6.68 -2.70 5.05
N GLU A 73 -7.00 -1.45 4.73
CA GLU A 73 -8.01 -0.71 5.51
C GLU A 73 -9.45 -0.89 5.00
N ASP A 74 -9.69 -0.89 3.69
CA ASP A 74 -11.07 -0.94 3.18
C ASP A 74 -11.70 -2.34 3.23
N ASN A 75 -10.91 -3.42 3.07
CA ASN A 75 -11.45 -4.78 3.03
C ASN A 75 -11.82 -5.35 4.40
N LEU A 76 -11.26 -4.83 5.49
CA LEU A 76 -11.58 -5.33 6.85
C LEU A 76 -12.91 -4.77 7.39
N VAL A 77 -13.28 -3.55 7.01
CA VAL A 77 -14.49 -2.90 7.52
C VAL A 77 -15.74 -3.36 6.76
N ASP A 78 -15.67 -3.43 5.43
CA ASP A 78 -16.81 -3.86 4.62
C ASP A 78 -17.05 -5.37 4.72
N GLY A 79 -15.99 -6.19 4.76
CA GLY A 79 -16.11 -7.63 4.95
C GLY A 79 -16.74 -8.00 6.29
N GLY A 80 -16.34 -7.32 7.38
CA GLY A 80 -16.86 -7.59 8.72
C GLY A 80 -18.31 -7.16 8.94
N LEU A 81 -18.76 -6.08 8.30
CA LEU A 81 -20.16 -5.63 8.36
C LEU A 81 -21.08 -6.47 7.47
N LEU A 82 -20.65 -6.81 6.25
CA LEU A 82 -21.39 -7.72 5.37
C LEU A 82 -21.55 -9.12 5.99
N GLN A 83 -20.50 -9.63 6.63
CA GLN A 83 -20.55 -10.92 7.33
C GLN A 83 -21.53 -10.89 8.52
N ARG A 84 -21.53 -9.80 9.31
CA ARG A 84 -22.52 -9.63 10.41
C ARG A 84 -23.95 -9.49 9.91
N VAL A 85 -24.17 -8.84 8.76
CA VAL A 85 -25.50 -8.71 8.15
C VAL A 85 -25.98 -10.05 7.57
N GLU A 86 -25.10 -10.83 6.95
CA GLU A 86 -25.44 -12.18 6.48
C GLU A 86 -25.72 -13.15 7.63
N ASP A 87 -24.93 -13.10 8.70
CA ASP A 87 -25.15 -13.92 9.89
C ASP A 87 -26.47 -13.54 10.59
N MET A 88 -26.76 -12.24 10.74
CA MET A 88 -28.07 -11.78 11.24
C MET A 88 -29.22 -12.23 10.33
N LYS A 89 -29.06 -12.16 9.00
CA LYS A 89 -30.11 -12.56 8.05
C LYS A 89 -30.33 -14.08 8.01
N LYS A 90 -29.32 -14.88 8.33
CA LYS A 90 -29.46 -16.33 8.55
C LYS A 90 -30.15 -16.65 9.87
N GLU A 91 -29.87 -15.89 10.93
CA GLU A 91 -30.56 -16.03 12.22
C GLU A 91 -32.00 -15.47 12.21
N THR A 92 -32.30 -14.51 11.34
CA THR A 92 -33.66 -13.92 11.17
C THR A 92 -34.38 -14.35 9.89
N GLY A 93 -33.89 -15.39 9.20
CA GLY A 93 -34.62 -16.06 8.13
C GLY A 93 -35.96 -16.64 8.63
N PRO A 94 -37.00 -16.63 7.79
CA PRO A 94 -38.40 -16.63 8.20
C PRO A 94 -38.76 -17.86 9.03
N LYS A 95 -39.28 -17.64 10.25
CA LYS A 95 -40.11 -18.67 10.89
C LYS A 95 -41.24 -19.00 9.90
N PRO A 96 -41.40 -20.26 9.49
CA PRO A 96 -42.52 -20.65 8.63
C PRO A 96 -43.81 -20.37 9.39
N SER A 97 -44.64 -19.53 8.78
CA SER A 97 -46.05 -19.38 9.14
C SER A 97 -46.70 -20.76 9.09
N GLY A 98 -47.30 -21.21 10.20
CA GLY A 98 -48.15 -22.40 10.20
C GLY A 98 -48.01 -23.30 11.43
N ALA A 99 -48.51 -22.85 12.57
CA ALA A 99 -49.13 -23.73 13.56
C ALA A 99 -50.07 -22.87 14.39
N GLU A 100 -51.33 -22.84 13.96
CA GLU A 100 -52.46 -22.39 14.77
C GLU A 100 -52.38 -23.11 16.12
N GLU A 101 -52.27 -22.36 17.21
CA GLU A 101 -52.54 -22.89 18.54
C GLU A 101 -54.00 -23.33 18.58
N PRO A 102 -54.32 -24.62 18.83
CA PRO A 102 -55.69 -25.02 19.03
C PRO A 102 -56.17 -24.42 20.36
N ALA A 103 -57.30 -23.72 20.27
CA ALA A 103 -58.04 -23.13 21.37
C ALA A 103 -57.97 -23.97 22.65
N GLN A 104 -57.52 -23.36 23.76
CA GLN A 104 -57.72 -23.91 25.08
C GLN A 104 -59.23 -23.97 25.39
N ALA A 105 -59.85 -25.10 25.04
CA ALA A 105 -61.15 -25.49 25.55
C ALA A 105 -60.96 -25.96 27.00
N VAL A 106 -61.06 -25.02 27.95
CA VAL A 106 -61.23 -25.32 29.36
C VAL A 106 -62.57 -26.04 29.54
N LYS A 107 -62.52 -27.36 29.77
CA LYS A 107 -63.69 -28.17 30.11
C LYS A 107 -64.22 -27.79 31.51
N PRO A 108 -65.56 -27.72 31.70
CA PRO A 108 -66.17 -27.39 32.97
C PRO A 108 -66.15 -28.59 33.93
N GLY A 109 -65.44 -28.44 35.04
CA GLY A 109 -65.45 -29.39 36.17
C GLY A 109 -66.65 -29.14 37.08
N THR A 110 -67.76 -29.78 36.73
CA THR A 110 -68.82 -30.31 37.61
C THR A 110 -68.88 -29.86 39.07
N ALA A 111 -69.94 -29.11 39.36
CA ALA A 111 -70.54 -28.99 40.69
C ALA A 111 -71.30 -30.26 41.09
N LYS A 112 -71.21 -30.63 42.38
CA LYS A 112 -72.28 -31.13 43.30
C LYS A 112 -71.69 -32.11 44.35
N PRO A 113 -72.42 -32.37 45.45
CA PRO A 113 -73.16 -31.47 46.34
C PRO A 113 -72.67 -31.55 47.80
#